data_AF-A0A7C0Z9B6-F1
#
_entry.id   AF-A0A7C0Z9B6-F1
#
_cell.length_a   1.000
_cell.length_b   1.000
_cell.length_c   1.000
_cell.angle_alpha   90.00
_cell.angle_beta   90.00
_cell.angle_gamma   90.00
#
_symmetry.space_group_name_H-M   'P 1'
#
loop_
_entity.id
_entity.type
_entity.pdbx_description
1 polymer ?
#
loop_
_entity_poly.entity_id
_entity_poly.type
_entity_poly.pdbx_seq_one_letter_code
_entity_poly.pdbx_strand_id
1 'polypeptide(L)'
;MGKMKKFIAVHHNPGIDCNKVQANWRRLAQVESAQWVRTYFDDKDGWRFCYWLAPDADELKKIFDEMDVSFERIVEVEETVPDMWGDRWEAHLKADAEASNLGD
;
A
#
# COMPACT_ATOMS: atom_id res chain seq x y z
N MET A 1 -6.49 -10.55 -14.64
CA MET A 1 -5.37 -9.96 -13.84
C MET A 1 -5.19 -10.82 -12.59
N GLY A 2 -3.96 -10.99 -12.08
CA GLY A 2 -3.76 -11.72 -10.82
C GLY A 2 -4.47 -11.04 -9.65
N LYS A 3 -4.86 -11.80 -8.62
CA LYS A 3 -5.52 -11.24 -7.43
C LYS A 3 -4.57 -10.25 -6.75
N MET A 4 -4.99 -9.00 -6.61
CA MET A 4 -4.23 -7.98 -5.89
C MET A 4 -4.16 -8.31 -4.40
N LYS A 5 -2.96 -8.20 -3.83
CA LYS A 5 -2.65 -8.40 -2.42
C LYS A 5 -2.40 -7.05 -1.74
N LYS A 6 -2.58 -7.04 -0.42
CA LYS A 6 -2.43 -5.87 0.46
C LYS A 6 -0.98 -5.78 0.96
N PHE A 7 -0.35 -4.62 0.79
CA PHE A 7 1.01 -4.38 1.24
C PHE A 7 1.15 -3.06 2.02
N ILE A 8 2.07 -3.05 2.98
CA ILE A 8 2.61 -1.82 3.56
C ILE A 8 4.05 -1.64 3.09
N ALA A 9 4.32 -0.52 2.44
CA ALA A 9 5.68 -0.04 2.20
C ALA A 9 6.04 0.98 3.30
N VAL A 10 7.13 0.69 4.01
CA VAL A 10 7.67 1.55 5.06
C VAL A 10 8.85 2.32 4.47
N HIS A 11 8.84 3.64 4.62
CA HIS A 11 9.93 4.51 4.21
C HIS A 11 10.42 5.32 5.40
N HIS A 12 11.72 5.54 5.48
CA HIS A 12 12.33 6.40 6.47
C HIS A 12 13.33 7.31 5.78
N ASN A 13 12.95 8.58 5.64
CA ASN A 13 13.83 9.58 5.03
C ASN A 13 13.79 10.85 5.88
N PRO A 14 14.53 10.89 7.00
CA PRO A 14 14.62 12.09 7.83
C PRO A 14 15.07 13.30 7.01
N GLY A 15 14.39 14.43 7.19
CA GLY A 15 14.71 15.68 6.49
C GLY A 15 14.38 15.68 4.99
N ILE A 16 13.60 14.72 4.50
CA ILE A 16 13.12 14.75 3.11
C ILE A 16 12.23 15.97 2.86
N ASP A 17 12.44 16.62 1.72
CA ASP A 17 11.57 17.71 1.27
C ASP A 17 10.19 17.14 0.90
N CYS A 18 9.15 17.61 1.59
CA CYS A 18 7.76 17.23 1.33
C CYS A 18 7.34 17.50 -0.13
N ASN A 19 7.91 18.50 -0.80
CA ASN A 19 7.64 18.73 -2.23
C ASN A 19 8.13 17.57 -3.11
N LYS A 20 9.28 16.97 -2.78
CA LYS A 20 9.78 15.77 -3.47
C LYS A 20 8.87 14.58 -3.22
N VAL A 21 8.42 14.40 -1.98
CA VAL A 21 7.46 13.34 -1.62
C VAL A 21 6.17 13.49 -2.43
N GLN A 22 5.60 14.70 -2.50
CA GLN A 22 4.39 14.97 -3.27
C GLN A 22 4.61 14.80 -4.78
N ALA A 23 5.78 15.16 -5.32
CA ALA A 23 6.11 14.91 -6.72
C ALA A 23 6.12 13.41 -7.03
N ASN A 24 6.69 12.60 -6.15
CA ASN A 24 6.66 11.15 -6.27
C ASN A 24 5.23 10.60 -6.20
N TRP A 25 4.41 11.09 -5.28
CA TRP A 25 2.99 10.70 -5.19
C TRP A 25 2.21 10.97 -6.48
N ARG A 26 2.44 12.12 -7.14
CA ARG A 26 1.78 12.43 -8.43
C ARG A 26 2.17 11.43 -9.52
N ARG A 27 3.44 11.02 -9.55
CA ARG A 27 3.93 10.01 -10.50
C ARG A 27 3.36 8.62 -10.17
N LEU A 28 3.34 8.25 -8.88
CA LEU A 28 2.85 6.96 -8.39
C LEU A 28 1.34 6.79 -8.65
N ALA A 29 0.59 7.89 -8.63
CA ALA A 29 -0.85 7.88 -8.95
C ALA A 29 -1.16 7.52 -10.42
N GLN A 30 -0.15 7.47 -11.30
CA GLN A 30 -0.30 7.07 -12.70
C GLN A 30 0.16 5.62 -12.97
N VAL A 31 0.60 4.89 -11.93
CA VAL A 31 1.01 3.50 -12.07
C VAL A 31 -0.22 2.61 -12.22
N GLU A 32 -0.24 1.75 -13.25
CA GLU A 32 -1.37 0.86 -13.55
C GLU A 32 -1.20 -0.55 -12.97
N SER A 33 0.05 -1.00 -12.75
CA SER A 33 0.35 -2.37 -12.30
C SER A 33 0.17 -2.58 -10.79
N ALA A 34 0.07 -1.50 -10.02
CA ALA A 34 -0.23 -1.50 -8.60
C ALA A 34 -1.01 -0.23 -8.24
N GLN A 35 -1.82 -0.30 -7.19
CA GLN A 35 -2.62 0.81 -6.71
C GLN A 35 -2.08 1.33 -5.39
N TRP A 36 -1.70 2.61 -5.37
CA TRP A 36 -1.44 3.34 -4.13
C TRP A 36 -2.77 3.77 -3.50
N VAL A 37 -3.03 3.33 -2.26
CA VAL A 37 -4.32 3.56 -1.61
C VAL A 37 -4.28 4.73 -0.64
N ARG A 38 -3.28 4.78 0.25
CA ARG A 38 -3.12 5.83 1.26
C ARG A 38 -1.70 5.88 1.81
N THR A 39 -1.34 7.01 2.41
CA THR A 39 -0.09 7.17 3.16
C THR A 39 -0.35 7.83 4.50
N TYR A 40 0.25 7.27 5.55
CA TYR A 40 0.42 7.93 6.83
C TYR A 40 1.83 8.51 6.87
N PHE A 41 1.95 9.82 7.06
CA PHE A 41 3.23 10.52 7.03
C PHE A 41 3.47 11.25 8.35
N ASP A 42 4.59 10.91 8.98
CA ASP A 42 5.18 11.68 10.06
C ASP A 42 6.23 12.61 9.47
N ASP A 43 5.85 13.88 9.30
CA ASP A 43 6.71 14.92 8.75
C ASP A 43 7.90 15.25 9.65
N LYS A 44 7.76 15.08 10.96
CA LYS A 44 8.79 15.45 11.92
C LYS A 44 9.99 14.52 11.83
N ASP A 45 9.72 13.21 11.84
CA ASP A 45 10.76 12.18 11.87
C ASP A 45 10.98 11.52 10.49
N GLY A 46 10.19 11.90 9.48
CA GLY A 46 10.38 11.47 8.08
C GLY A 46 9.91 10.04 7.80
N TRP A 47 9.01 9.50 8.62
CA TRP A 47 8.43 8.16 8.42
C TRP A 47 7.21 8.19 7.52
N ARG A 48 7.16 7.27 6.55
CA ARG A 48 5.96 7.06 5.71
C ARG A 48 5.55 5.60 5.75
N PHE A 49 4.26 5.38 5.92
CA PHE A 49 3.62 4.07 5.82
C PHE A 49 2.60 4.13 4.70
N CYS A 50 2.96 3.55 3.55
CA CYS A 50 2.13 3.58 2.35
C CYS A 50 1.39 2.25 2.23
N TYR A 51 0.07 2.29 2.10
CA TYR A 51 -0.76 1.13 1.83
C TYR A 51 -0.96 0.97 0.32
N TRP A 52 -0.69 -0.24 -0.16
CA TRP A 52 -0.65 -0.59 -1.57
C TRP A 52 -1.47 -1.85 -1.86
N LEU A 53 -2.06 -1.89 -3.04
CA LEU A 53 -2.54 -3.12 -3.66
C LEU A 53 -1.62 -3.46 -4.83
N ALA A 54 -1.08 -4.67 -4.86
CA ALA A 54 -0.15 -5.11 -5.91
C ALA A 54 -0.26 -6.63 -6.13
N PRO A 55 0.14 -7.16 -7.30
CA PRO A 55 0.13 -8.60 -7.54
C PRO A 55 1.09 -9.35 -6.60
N ASP A 56 2.26 -8.75 -6.32
CA ASP A 56 3.27 -9.26 -5.40
C ASP A 56 4.19 -8.12 -4.92
N ALA A 57 5.12 -8.46 -4.01
CA ALA A 57 6.07 -7.49 -3.48
C ALA A 57 7.14 -7.07 -4.49
N ASP A 58 7.44 -7.88 -5.50
CA ASP A 58 8.48 -7.60 -6.48
C ASP A 58 8.03 -6.53 -7.47
N GLU A 59 6.74 -6.50 -7.82
CA GLU A 59 6.15 -5.40 -8.60
C GLU A 59 6.33 -4.05 -7.90
N LEU A 60 6.07 -3.99 -6.58
CA LEU A 60 6.30 -2.76 -5.80
C LEU A 60 7.77 -2.35 -5.77
N LYS A 61 8.70 -3.30 -5.62
CA LYS A 61 10.14 -3.01 -5.66
C LYS A 61 10.55 -2.44 -7.00
N LYS A 62 10.04 -3.00 -8.10
CA LYS A 62 10.30 -2.52 -9.46
C LYS A 62 9.81 -1.10 -9.66
N ILE A 63 8.56 -0.80 -9.27
CA ILE A 63 7.99 0.55 -9.32
C ILE A 63 8.87 1.53 -8.54
N PHE A 64 9.28 1.16 -7.32
CA PHE A 64 10.10 2.02 -6.47
C PHE A 64 11.50 2.25 -7.04
N ASP A 65 12.13 1.23 -7.63
CA ASP A 65 13.42 1.35 -8.31
C ASP A 65 13.35 2.27 -9.53
N GLU A 66 12.36 2.06 -10.42
CA GLU A 66 12.14 2.90 -11.62
C GLU A 66 11.87 4.38 -11.28
N MET A 67 11.37 4.63 -10.08
CA MET A 67 10.98 5.96 -9.62
C MET A 67 11.98 6.60 -8.65
N ASP A 68 13.08 5.92 -8.35
CA ASP A 68 14.09 6.35 -7.36
C ASP A 68 13.47 6.64 -5.99
N VAL A 69 12.58 5.74 -5.54
CA VAL A 69 11.91 5.80 -4.24
C VAL A 69 12.51 4.76 -3.32
N SER A 70 13.21 5.20 -2.28
CA SER A 70 13.75 4.30 -1.26
C SER A 70 12.65 3.78 -0.32
N PHE A 71 12.81 2.56 0.18
CA PHE A 71 11.96 1.95 1.21
C PHE A 71 12.83 1.14 2.18
N GLU A 72 12.41 1.07 3.44
CA GLU A 72 13.03 0.23 4.48
C GLU A 72 12.54 -1.22 4.35
N ARG A 73 11.24 -1.37 4.12
CA ARG A 73 10.60 -2.68 4.06
C ARG A 73 9.30 -2.63 3.27
N ILE A 74 8.99 -3.73 2.60
CA ILE A 74 7.66 -4.02 2.04
C ILE A 74 7.15 -5.29 2.72
N VAL A 75 5.92 -5.25 3.21
CA VAL A 75 5.30 -6.37 3.96
C VAL A 75 3.91 -6.64 3.40
N GLU A 76 3.62 -7.90 3.09
CA GLU A 76 2.25 -8.35 2.81
C GLU A 76 1.46 -8.33 4.13
N VAL A 77 0.29 -7.70 4.13
CA VAL A 77 -0.50 -7.49 5.35
C VAL A 77 -1.94 -7.94 5.17
N GLU A 78 -2.59 -8.26 6.28
CA GLU A 78 -4.04 -8.38 6.36
C GLU A 78 -4.58 -7.17 7.13
N GLU A 79 -5.66 -6.59 6.63
CA GLU A 79 -6.33 -5.48 7.32
C GLU A 79 -7.28 -6.07 8.35
N THR A 80 -7.13 -5.64 9.60
CA THR A 80 -8.02 -6.00 10.70
C THR A 80 -8.54 -4.73 11.34
N VAL A 81 -9.84 -4.68 11.64
CA VAL A 81 -10.49 -3.50 12.24
C VAL A 81 -11.14 -3.94 13.56
N PRO A 82 -10.85 -3.28 14.70
CA PRO A 82 -11.36 -3.71 16.01
C PRO A 82 -12.89 -3.83 16.07
N ASP A 83 -13.61 -2.93 15.42
CA ASP A 83 -15.09 -2.90 15.35
C ASP A 83 -15.69 -4.11 14.62
N MET A 84 -14.85 -4.91 13.97
CA MET A 84 -15.24 -6.11 13.24
C MET A 84 -14.89 -7.39 13.98
N TRP A 85 -14.31 -7.34 15.18
CA TRP A 85 -13.98 -8.54 15.95
C TRP A 85 -15.25 -9.21 16.53
N GLY A 86 -15.36 -10.53 16.39
CA GLY A 86 -16.56 -11.33 16.72
C GLY A 86 -17.34 -11.77 15.48
N ASP A 87 -18.68 -11.93 15.59
CA ASP A 87 -19.55 -12.43 14.50
C ASP A 87 -19.48 -11.59 13.21
N ARG A 88 -19.05 -10.33 13.31
CA ARG A 88 -18.89 -9.42 12.17
C ARG A 88 -17.63 -9.72 11.33
N TRP A 89 -16.65 -10.43 11.88
CA TRP A 89 -15.40 -10.77 11.18
C TRP A 89 -15.65 -11.80 10.09
N GLU A 90 -16.41 -12.86 10.39
CA GLU A 90 -16.75 -13.90 9.41
C GLU A 90 -17.58 -13.33 8.25
N ALA A 91 -18.51 -12.43 8.56
CA ALA A 91 -19.30 -11.72 7.55
C ALA A 91 -18.42 -10.83 6.66
N HIS A 92 -17.45 -10.12 7.23
CA HIS A 92 -16.48 -9.36 6.47
C HIS A 92 -15.60 -10.24 5.59
N LEU A 93 -15.03 -11.33 6.11
CA LEU A 93 -14.21 -12.26 5.33
C LEU A 93 -14.99 -12.85 4.15
N LYS A 94 -16.26 -13.17 4.35
CA LYS A 94 -17.14 -13.65 3.28
C LYS A 94 -17.40 -12.57 2.24
N ALA A 95 -17.70 -11.34 2.67
CA ALA A 95 -17.90 -10.21 1.78
C ALA A 95 -16.61 -9.84 1.00
N ASP A 96 -15.44 -9.91 1.62
CA ASP A 96 -14.14 -9.67 0.97
C ASP A 96 -13.82 -10.78 -0.04
N ALA A 97 -14.16 -12.04 0.27
CA ALA A 97 -14.04 -13.16 -0.66
C ALA A 97 -15.01 -13.07 -1.85
N GLU A 98 -16.24 -12.57 -1.62
CA GLU A 98 -17.23 -12.28 -2.66
C GLU A 98 -16.82 -11.06 -3.51
N ALA A 99 -16.38 -9.96 -2.90
CA ALA A 99 -15.83 -8.84 -3.66
C ALA A 99 -14.59 -9.27 -4.49
N SER A 100 -13.79 -10.19 -3.97
CA SER A 100 -12.64 -10.79 -4.67
C SER A 100 -13.03 -11.72 -5.84
N ASN A 101 -14.28 -12.16 -5.94
CA ASN A 101 -14.74 -13.08 -7.00
C ASN A 101 -15.53 -12.38 -8.13
N LEU A 102 -15.71 -11.06 -8.03
CA LEU A 102 -16.41 -10.23 -9.03
C LEU A 102 -15.46 -9.53 -10.01
N GLY A 103 -14.17 -9.89 -10.02
CA GLY A 103 -13.19 -9.40 -10.97
C GLY A 103 -12.88 -10.43 -12.06
N ASP A 104 -13.82 -10.64 -12.98
CA ASP A 104 -13.60 -11.25 -14.30
C ASP A 104 -13.66 -10.17 -15.40
#